data_AF-A0A0G0ELA8-F1
#
_entry.id   AF-A0A0G0ELA8-F1
#
_cell.length_a   1.000
_cell.length_b   1.000
_cell.length_c   1.000
_cell.angle_alpha   90.00
_cell.angle_beta   90.00
_cell.angle_gamma   90.00
#
_symmetry.space_group_name_H-M   'P 1'
#
loop_
_entity.id
_entity.type
_entity.pdbx_description
1 polymer ?
#
loop_
_entity_poly.entity_id
_entity_poly.type
_entity_poly.pdbx_seq_one_letter_code
_entity_poly.pdbx_strand_id
1 'polypeptide(L)'
;MITDTEHLKGLNKEQKEAALHIKGPLLIVAGSGTGKTKTITHRIVNLIKNGVAPEKILAVTFTNKAAKEMRDRIQTAIFSFDSRRGGENFPMRGVSQADGPRGSAPRARGDSDPAEEESSTPFVSTFHSL
;
A
#
# COMPACT_ATOMS: atom_id res chain seq x y z
N MET A 1 12.88 7.23 15.44
CA MET A 1 11.50 6.89 15.05
C MET A 1 10.85 8.13 14.47
N ILE A 2 10.34 8.06 13.24
CA ILE A 2 9.67 9.21 12.60
C ILE A 2 8.27 9.33 13.20
N THR A 3 8.03 10.31 14.05
CA THR A 3 6.79 10.52 14.83
C THR A 3 5.70 11.27 14.05
N ASP A 4 5.71 11.18 12.73
CA ASP A 4 4.87 12.01 11.90
C ASP A 4 3.43 11.47 11.83
N THR A 5 2.54 12.02 12.65
CA THR A 5 1.13 11.61 12.77
C THR A 5 0.20 12.37 11.81
N GLU A 6 0.70 13.16 10.86
CA GLU A 6 -0.15 13.94 9.94
C GLU A 6 -1.15 13.07 9.17
N HIS A 7 -0.70 11.89 8.77
CA HIS A 7 -1.54 10.92 8.08
C HIS A 7 -2.69 10.40 8.96
N LEU A 8 -2.73 10.62 10.27
CA LEU A 8 -3.81 10.17 11.17
C LEU A 8 -4.92 11.22 11.34
N LYS A 9 -4.84 12.36 10.65
CA LYS A 9 -5.86 13.41 10.70
C LYS A 9 -7.22 12.87 10.24
N GLY A 10 -8.27 13.23 10.98
CA GLY A 10 -9.64 12.82 10.70
C GLY A 10 -9.99 11.37 11.07
N LEU A 11 -9.14 10.67 11.82
CA LEU A 11 -9.47 9.42 12.49
C LEU A 11 -9.95 9.67 13.92
N ASN A 12 -10.90 8.87 14.40
CA ASN A 12 -11.25 8.84 15.82
C ASN A 12 -10.18 8.08 16.64
N LYS A 13 -10.38 7.96 17.95
CA LYS A 13 -9.40 7.34 18.86
C LYS A 13 -9.13 5.88 18.49
N GLU A 14 -10.18 5.08 18.34
CA GLU A 14 -10.10 3.64 18.07
C GLU A 14 -9.47 3.36 16.69
N GLN A 15 -9.80 4.18 15.69
CA GLN A 15 -9.20 4.10 14.36
C GLN A 15 -7.72 4.47 14.37
N LYS A 16 -7.30 5.45 15.19
CA LYS A 16 -5.89 5.80 15.36
C LYS A 16 -5.10 4.67 16.00
N GLU A 17 -5.64 4.08 17.06
CA GLU A 17 -5.02 2.91 17.72
C GLU A 17 -4.83 1.77 16.73
N ALA A 18 -5.87 1.44 15.95
CA ALA A 18 -5.77 0.43 14.90
C ALA A 18 -4.76 0.78 13.79
N ALA A 19 -4.67 2.05 13.38
CA ALA A 19 -3.71 2.50 12.37
C ALA A 19 -2.26 2.48 12.88
N LEU A 20 -2.05 2.75 14.17
CA LEU A 20 -0.75 2.76 14.83
C LEU A 20 -0.24 1.35 15.19
N HIS A 21 -1.09 0.32 15.07
CA HIS A 21 -0.74 -1.05 15.39
C HIS A 21 0.18 -1.69 14.35
N ILE A 22 1.47 -1.80 14.68
CA ILE A 22 2.54 -2.30 13.80
C ILE A 22 2.84 -3.79 14.02
N LYS A 23 2.80 -4.27 15.27
CA LYS A 23 3.30 -5.61 15.65
C LYS A 23 2.18 -6.58 15.98
N GLY A 24 2.30 -7.80 15.48
CA GLY A 24 1.37 -8.89 15.80
C GLY A 24 0.00 -8.75 15.13
N PRO A 25 -0.87 -9.76 15.32
CA PRO A 25 -2.20 -9.78 14.71
C PRO A 25 -3.12 -8.68 15.28
N LEU A 26 -4.03 -8.17 14.45
CA LEU A 26 -5.07 -7.21 14.82
C LEU A 26 -6.39 -7.59 14.14
N LEU A 27 -7.47 -7.67 14.91
CA LEU A 27 -8.83 -7.84 14.40
C LEU A 27 -9.62 -6.54 14.60
N ILE A 28 -10.21 -6.02 13.52
CA ILE A 28 -11.07 -4.84 13.55
C ILE A 28 -12.51 -5.27 13.29
N VAL A 29 -13.34 -5.26 14.33
CA VAL A 29 -14.78 -5.47 14.22
C VAL A 29 -15.46 -4.11 14.15
N ALA A 30 -16.36 -3.93 13.18
CA ALA A 30 -16.95 -2.63 12.90
C ALA A 30 -18.29 -2.78 12.15
N GLY A 31 -19.15 -1.78 12.24
CA GLY A 31 -20.41 -1.73 11.48
C GLY A 31 -20.21 -1.30 10.03
N SER A 32 -21.30 -1.24 9.26
CA SER A 32 -21.30 -0.56 7.96
C SER A 32 -21.08 0.95 8.15
N GLY A 33 -20.38 1.61 7.24
CA GLY A 33 -20.18 3.07 7.27
C GLY A 33 -19.23 3.60 8.36
N THR A 34 -18.69 2.76 9.24
CA THR A 34 -17.84 3.20 10.37
C THR A 34 -16.37 3.45 9.99
N GLY A 35 -16.04 3.47 8.70
CA GLY A 35 -14.70 3.81 8.21
C GLY A 35 -13.67 2.68 8.21
N LYS A 36 -14.06 1.40 8.16
CA LYS A 36 -13.11 0.25 8.12
C LYS A 36 -12.02 0.42 7.08
N THR A 37 -12.42 0.73 5.84
CA THR A 37 -11.49 0.92 4.73
C THR A 37 -10.55 2.09 5.00
N LYS A 38 -11.06 3.18 5.58
CA LYS A 38 -10.25 4.34 5.97
C LYS A 38 -9.18 3.90 6.97
N THR A 39 -9.56 3.22 8.05
CA THR A 39 -8.62 2.71 9.06
C THR A 39 -7.54 1.82 8.46
N ILE A 40 -7.91 0.87 7.59
CA ILE A 40 -6.95 -0.05 6.94
C ILE A 40 -5.98 0.72 6.04
N THR A 41 -6.47 1.68 5.24
CA THR A 41 -5.62 2.54 4.41
C THR A 41 -4.59 3.30 5.26
N HIS A 42 -5.04 3.93 6.35
CA HIS A 42 -4.12 4.66 7.24
C HIS A 42 -3.13 3.75 7.95
N ARG A 43 -3.52 2.51 8.28
CA ARG A 43 -2.60 1.50 8.82
C ARG A 43 -1.49 1.14 7.82
N ILE A 44 -1.84 0.93 6.55
CA ILE A 44 -0.84 0.63 5.51
C ILE A 44 0.12 1.81 5.34
N VAL A 45 -0.40 3.03 5.30
CA VAL A 45 0.44 4.25 5.26
C VAL A 45 1.36 4.32 6.48
N ASN A 46 0.84 4.02 7.68
CA ASN A 46 1.65 4.00 8.89
C ASN A 46 2.78 2.96 8.82
N LEU A 47 2.51 1.75 8.31
CA LEU A 47 3.54 0.72 8.13
C LEU A 47 4.66 1.21 7.20
N ILE A 48 4.30 1.82 6.06
CA ILE A 48 5.26 2.38 5.10
C ILE A 48 6.09 3.49 5.76
N LYS A 49 5.44 4.41 6.49
CA LYS A 49 6.14 5.49 7.24
C LYS A 49 7.08 4.96 8.32
N ASN A 50 6.85 3.76 8.84
CA ASN A 50 7.72 3.08 9.79
C ASN A 50 8.82 2.23 9.11
N GLY A 51 9.01 2.38 7.80
CA GLY A 51 10.09 1.73 7.05
C GLY A 51 9.74 0.35 6.49
N VAL A 52 8.47 -0.06 6.51
CA VAL A 52 8.05 -1.29 5.83
C VAL A 52 8.01 -1.01 4.33
N ALA A 53 8.88 -1.68 3.57
CA ALA A 53 8.89 -1.59 2.11
C ALA A 53 7.50 -1.97 1.56
N PRO A 54 6.92 -1.18 0.62
CA PRO A 54 5.58 -1.45 0.09
C PRO A 54 5.41 -2.84 -0.51
N GLU A 55 6.45 -3.43 -1.13
CA GLU A 55 6.39 -4.81 -1.64
C GLU A 55 6.22 -5.89 -0.56
N LYS A 56 6.45 -5.57 0.72
CA LYS A 56 6.26 -6.48 1.86
C LYS A 56 4.85 -6.41 2.45
N ILE A 57 3.94 -5.62 1.88
CA ILE A 57 2.58 -5.43 2.38
C ILE A 57 1.58 -6.05 1.40
N LEU A 58 0.85 -7.07 1.85
CA LEU A 58 -0.25 -7.67 1.11
C LEU A 58 -1.60 -7.17 1.66
N ALA A 59 -2.41 -6.54 0.81
CA ALA A 59 -3.78 -6.18 1.10
C ALA A 59 -4.73 -6.94 0.16
N VAL A 60 -5.72 -7.63 0.73
CA VAL A 60 -6.68 -8.45 -0.02
C VAL A 60 -8.09 -7.89 0.19
N THR A 61 -8.84 -7.76 -0.90
CA THR A 61 -10.23 -7.28 -0.90
C THR A 61 -11.12 -8.16 -1.76
N PHE A 62 -12.44 -8.13 -1.54
CA PHE A 62 -13.38 -8.99 -2.26
C PHE A 62 -13.51 -8.65 -3.76
N THR A 63 -13.26 -7.41 -4.17
CA THR A 63 -13.41 -6.98 -5.58
C THR A 63 -12.21 -6.20 -6.08
N ASN A 64 -11.97 -6.25 -7.39
CA ASN A 64 -10.95 -5.45 -8.07
C ASN A 64 -11.17 -3.95 -7.89
N LYS A 65 -12.43 -3.51 -7.91
CA LYS A 65 -12.78 -2.11 -7.70
C LYS A 65 -12.34 -1.64 -6.31
N ALA A 66 -12.60 -2.43 -5.26
CA ALA A 66 -12.18 -2.10 -3.90
C ALA A 66 -10.64 -2.07 -3.77
N ALA A 67 -9.95 -3.01 -4.42
CA ALA A 67 -8.48 -3.03 -4.46
C ALA A 67 -7.92 -1.76 -5.10
N LYS A 68 -8.47 -1.36 -6.26
CA LYS A 68 -8.07 -0.14 -6.98
C LYS A 68 -8.32 1.11 -6.14
N GLU A 69 -9.52 1.26 -5.58
CA GLU A 69 -9.85 2.40 -4.72
C GLU A 69 -8.95 2.48 -3.48
N MET A 70 -8.61 1.33 -2.87
CA MET A 70 -7.70 1.30 -1.73
C MET A 70 -6.28 1.74 -2.13
N ARG A 71 -5.78 1.26 -3.28
CA ARG A 71 -4.49 1.67 -3.85
C ARG A 71 -4.43 3.17 -4.10
N ASP A 72 -5.42 3.73 -4.79
CA ASP A 72 -5.45 5.14 -5.16
C ASP A 72 -5.46 6.04 -3.92
N ARG A 73 -6.16 5.62 -2.85
CA ARG A 73 -6.15 6.32 -1.55
C ARG A 73 -4.79 6.28 -0.87
N ILE A 74 -4.12 5.12 -0.88
CA ILE A 74 -2.78 4.96 -0.28
C ILE A 74 -1.78 5.84 -1.04
N GLN A 75 -1.78 5.77 -2.37
CA GLN A 75 -0.92 6.60 -3.20
C GLN A 75 -1.14 8.08 -2.90
N THR A 76 -2.38 8.56 -2.94
CA THR A 76 -2.72 9.95 -2.62
C THR A 76 -2.21 10.37 -1.24
N ALA A 77 -2.36 9.51 -0.22
CA ALA A 77 -1.90 9.79 1.14
C ALA A 77 -0.37 9.89 1.25
N ILE A 78 0.37 9.09 0.48
CA ILE A 78 1.84 9.13 0.42
C ILE A 78 2.32 10.35 -0.38
N PHE A 79 1.71 10.65 -1.53
CA PHE A 79 2.06 11.82 -2.34
C PHE A 79 1.83 13.14 -1.60
N SER A 80 0.66 13.31 -0.98
CA SER A 80 0.35 14.51 -0.19
C SER A 80 1.32 14.72 0.97
N PHE A 81 1.97 13.65 1.42
CA PHE A 81 2.97 13.68 2.46
C PHE A 81 4.34 14.08 1.90
N ASP A 82 4.75 13.47 0.80
CA ASP A 82 6.07 13.65 0.20
C ASP A 82 6.31 15.07 -0.35
N SER A 83 5.29 15.67 -0.98
CA SER A 83 5.38 17.05 -1.51
C SER A 83 5.71 18.11 -0.44
N ARG A 84 5.58 17.79 0.86
CA ARG A 84 5.90 18.69 1.97
C ARG A 84 7.30 18.50 2.57
N ARG A 85 8.00 17.41 2.23
CA ARG A 85 9.36 17.13 2.74
C ARG A 85 10.49 17.51 1.81
N GLY A 86 10.20 17.93 0.58
CA GLY A 86 11.22 18.41 -0.34
C GLY A 86 12.14 17.29 -0.82
N GLY A 87 11.65 16.48 -1.78
CA GLY A 87 12.51 15.88 -2.81
C GLY A 87 13.38 14.69 -2.41
N GLU A 88 12.97 13.82 -1.49
CA GLU A 88 13.55 12.47 -1.48
C GLU A 88 12.78 11.62 -2.50
N ASN A 89 13.36 11.50 -3.71
CA ASN A 89 12.80 10.78 -4.86
C ASN A 89 12.32 9.37 -4.46
N PHE A 90 11.01 9.21 -4.26
CA PHE A 90 10.36 7.90 -4.43
C PHE A 90 10.22 7.67 -5.94
N PRO A 91 10.93 6.72 -6.56
CA PRO A 91 10.88 6.57 -8.01
C PRO A 91 9.47 6.13 -8.43
N MET A 92 8.78 7.06 -9.09
CA MET A 92 7.50 6.84 -9.74
C MET A 92 7.74 6.20 -11.10
N ARG A 93 7.87 4.87 -11.18
CA ARG A 93 7.70 4.15 -12.45
C ARG A 93 6.23 3.74 -12.64
N GLY A 94 5.75 3.98 -13.86
CA GLY A 94 4.34 4.04 -14.25
C GLY A 94 3.49 2.85 -13.83
N VAL A 95 2.23 3.16 -13.57
CA VAL A 95 1.14 2.19 -13.37
C VAL A 95 0.95 1.42 -14.67
N SER A 96 1.54 0.22 -14.79
CA SER A 96 1.17 -0.69 -15.87
C SER A 96 -0.23 -1.24 -15.57
N GLN A 97 -1.20 -0.81 -16.37
CA GLN A 97 -2.56 -1.34 -16.38
C GLN A 97 -2.50 -2.76 -16.96
N ALA A 98 -2.39 -3.76 -16.10
CA ALA A 98 -2.41 -5.17 -16.49
C ALA A 98 -3.85 -5.65 -16.73
N ASP A 99 -4.54 -5.05 -17.69
CA ASP A 99 -5.73 -5.62 -18.34
C ASP A 99 -5.32 -6.03 -19.77
N GLY A 100 -4.70 -7.21 -19.90
CA GLY A 100 -4.29 -7.79 -21.18
C GLY A 100 -4.24 -9.32 -21.13
N PRO A 101 -4.49 -10.03 -22.24
CA PRO A 101 -4.72 -11.47 -22.24
C PRO A 101 -3.46 -12.24 -21.85
N ARG A 102 -3.65 -13.37 -21.15
CA ARG A 102 -2.60 -14.24 -20.61
C ARG A 102 -1.55 -14.57 -21.68
N GLY A 103 -0.37 -13.97 -21.56
CA GLY A 103 0.85 -14.33 -22.27
C GLY A 103 1.74 -15.18 -21.38
N SER A 104 2.20 -16.30 -21.91
CA SER A 104 3.07 -17.31 -21.27
C SER A 104 4.29 -16.74 -20.54
N ALA A 105 4.64 -17.38 -19.42
CA ALA A 105 5.79 -17.07 -18.57
C ALA A 105 7.10 -16.78 -19.35
N PRO A 106 7.92 -15.81 -18.91
CA PRO A 106 9.18 -15.51 -19.57
C PRO A 106 10.18 -16.65 -19.38
N ARG A 107 10.77 -17.12 -20.47
CA ARG A 107 11.86 -18.10 -20.47
C ARG A 107 13.11 -17.46 -19.86
N ALA A 108 13.72 -18.15 -18.90
CA ALA A 108 15.02 -17.80 -18.34
C ALA A 108 16.14 -17.90 -19.39
N ARG A 109 16.89 -16.82 -19.63
CA ARG A 109 18.26 -16.82 -20.18
C ARG A 109 19.00 -15.52 -19.81
N GLY A 110 20.01 -15.68 -18.96
CA GLY A 110 21.42 -15.35 -19.26
C GLY A 110 21.85 -13.88 -19.34
N ASP A 111 22.63 -13.50 -18.32
CA ASP A 111 23.78 -12.59 -18.32
C ASP A 111 23.57 -11.10 -18.57
N SER A 112 23.27 -10.39 -17.49
CA SER A 112 24.14 -9.37 -16.85
C SER A 112 23.26 -8.57 -15.89
N ASP A 113 23.20 -8.97 -14.62
CA ASP A 113 22.33 -8.35 -13.61
C ASP A 113 22.76 -6.91 -13.29
N PRO A 114 21.97 -5.87 -13.62
CA PRO A 114 21.98 -4.63 -12.86
C PRO A 114 21.03 -4.86 -11.69
N ALA A 115 21.52 -5.57 -10.68
CA ALA A 115 20.78 -5.74 -9.44
C ALA A 115 20.60 -4.38 -8.74
N GLU A 116 19.42 -4.21 -8.15
CA GLU A 116 19.11 -3.25 -7.08
C GLU A 116 18.64 -1.85 -7.47
N GLU A 117 17.49 -1.74 -8.15
CA GLU A 117 16.63 -0.55 -8.00
C GLU A 117 15.14 -0.83 -8.31
N GLU A 118 14.54 -1.85 -7.67
CA GLU A 118 13.11 -2.20 -7.87
C GLU A 118 12.27 -2.21 -6.57
N SER A 119 12.78 -1.68 -5.45
CA SER A 119 12.23 -1.90 -4.09
C SER A 119 11.28 -0.82 -3.54
N SER A 120 10.54 -0.09 -4.39
CA SER A 120 9.75 1.05 -3.90
C SER A 120 8.30 1.13 -4.40
N THR A 121 7.79 0.12 -5.11
CA THR A 121 6.40 0.13 -5.59
C THR A 121 5.57 -0.97 -4.93
N PRO A 122 4.41 -0.66 -4.31
CA PRO A 122 3.53 -1.69 -3.78
C PRO A 122 2.97 -2.55 -4.92
N PHE A 123 3.29 -3.83 -4.87
CA PHE A 123 2.72 -4.84 -5.78
C PHE A 123 1.25 -5.10 -5.42
N VAL A 124 0.37 -4.99 -6.42
CA VAL A 124 -1.06 -5.30 -6.28
C VAL A 124 -1.40 -6.40 -7.26
N SER A 125 -1.84 -7.55 -6.76
CA SER A 125 -2.30 -8.69 -7.57
C SER A 125 -3.66 -9.17 -7.07
N THR A 126 -4.51 -9.60 -8.00
CA THR A 126 -5.83 -10.14 -7.70
C THR A 126 -5.79 -11.67 -7.70
N PHE A 127 -6.17 -12.28 -6.59
CA PHE A 127 -6.47 -13.71 -6.51
C PHE A 127 -7.96 -13.94 -6.73
N HIS A 128 -8.31 -14.67 -7.78
CA HIS A 128 -9.67 -15.19 -7.98
C HIS A 128 -9.71 -16.59 -7.38
N SER A 129 -10.48 -16.78 -6.32
CA SER A 129 -10.87 -18.14 -5.90
C SER A 129 -12.01 -18.57 -6.81
N LEU A 130 -11.84 -19.74 -7.45
CA LEU A 130 -12.90 -20.45 -8.16
C LEU A 130 -14.10 -20.70 -7.24
#